data_AF-A0A1S2FDC8-F1
#
_entry.id   AF-A0A1S2FDC8-F1
#
_cell.length_a   1.000
_cell.length_b   1.000
_cell.length_c   1.000
_cell.angle_alpha   90.00
_cell.angle_beta   90.00
_cell.angle_gamma   90.00
#
_symmetry.space_group_name_H-M   'P 1'
#
loop_
_entity.id
_entity.type
_entity.pdbx_description
1 polymer ?
#
loop_
_entity_poly.entity_id
_entity_poly.type
_entity_poly.pdbx_seq_one_letter_code
_entity_poly.pdbx_strand_id
1 'polypeptide(L)' 'MDLELQMSKQTLKQLESLLGMIRIKKDWTLVNIANVAEVDEANKTLSFSNGEELKVDPEYWDAFITKFRSRQ' A
#
# COMPACT_ATOMS: atom_id res chain seq x y z
N MET A 1 -17.36 -11.57 23.16
CA MET A 1 -17.01 -10.54 22.16
C MET A 1 -15.62 -10.06 22.48
N ASP A 2 -14.63 -10.39 21.64
CA ASP A 2 -13.36 -9.66 21.37
C ASP A 2 -12.29 -10.50 20.64
N LEU A 3 -12.51 -11.80 20.41
CA LEU A 3 -11.52 -12.65 19.72
C LEU A 3 -11.31 -12.23 18.24
N GLU A 4 -12.35 -11.78 17.56
CA GLU A 4 -12.25 -11.36 16.15
C GLU A 4 -11.42 -10.07 15.98
N LEU A 5 -11.47 -9.15 16.95
CA LEU A 5 -10.77 -7.87 16.86
C LEU A 5 -9.26 -7.99 17.12
N GLN A 6 -8.83 -8.92 17.99
CA GLN A 6 -7.41 -9.16 18.25
C GLN A 6 -6.72 -9.90 17.10
N MET A 7 -7.37 -10.89 16.50
CA MET A 7 -6.81 -11.60 15.34
C MET A 7 -6.68 -10.67 14.13
N SER A 8 -7.63 -9.76 13.92
CA SER A 8 -7.60 -8.81 12.80
C SER A 8 -6.37 -7.86 12.84
N LYS A 9 -5.95 -7.42 14.04
CA LYS A 9 -4.73 -6.59 14.21
C LYS A 9 -3.44 -7.37 13.97
N GLN A 10 -3.43 -8.66 14.29
CA GLN A 10 -2.26 -9.52 14.13
C GLN A 10 -2.07 -9.90 12.65
N THR A 11 -3.17 -10.13 11.92
CA THR A 11 -3.16 -10.36 10.47
C THR A 11 -2.65 -9.14 9.72
N LEU A 12 -3.04 -7.91 10.10
CA LEU A 12 -2.51 -6.68 9.51
C LEU A 12 -0.99 -6.55 9.72
N LYS A 13 -0.48 -6.86 10.92
CA LYS A 13 0.97 -6.86 11.19
C LYS A 13 1.72 -7.96 10.42
N GLN A 14 1.10 -9.12 10.19
CA GLN A 14 1.67 -10.16 9.33
C GLN A 14 1.65 -9.77 7.85
N LEU A 15 0.64 -9.02 7.41
CA LEU A 15 0.60 -8.38 6.10
C LEU A 15 1.66 -7.29 5.96
N GLU A 16 1.93 -6.48 6.99
CA GLU A 16 3.07 -5.56 7.00
C GLU A 16 4.43 -6.29 6.90
N SER A 17 4.49 -7.55 7.36
CA SER A 17 5.66 -8.41 7.21
C SER A 17 5.76 -9.09 5.83
N LEU A 18 4.72 -9.02 5.00
CA LEU A 18 4.78 -9.47 3.61
C LEU A 18 5.51 -8.41 2.78
N LEU A 19 6.68 -8.80 2.27
CA LEU A 19 7.59 -7.99 1.45
C LEU A 19 6.83 -7.23 0.34
N GLY A 20 6.59 -5.94 0.57
CA GLY A 20 6.03 -5.05 -0.45
C GLY A 20 4.74 -4.31 -0.06
N MET A 21 4.16 -4.55 1.11
CA MET A 21 3.04 -3.73 1.59
C MET A 21 3.56 -2.34 2.01
N ILE A 22 2.98 -1.29 1.44
CA ILE A 22 3.21 0.10 1.81
C ILE A 22 1.90 0.78 2.12
N ARG A 23 1.89 1.53 3.21
CA ARG A 23 0.79 2.43 3.51
C ARG A 23 0.78 3.62 2.56
N ILE A 24 -0.35 3.85 1.92
CA ILE A 24 -0.53 4.95 0.95
C ILE A 24 -1.53 6.01 1.41
N LYS A 25 -2.28 5.76 2.49
CA LYS A 25 -3.30 6.68 3.01
C LYS A 25 -3.38 6.71 4.53
N LYS A 26 -3.98 7.78 5.07
CA LYS A 26 -4.26 7.92 6.51
C LYS A 26 -5.21 6.87 7.06
N ASP A 27 -6.12 6.32 6.25
CA ASP A 27 -7.15 5.38 6.70
C ASP A 27 -6.64 3.94 6.96
N TRP A 28 -5.31 3.72 6.98
CA TRP A 28 -4.68 2.40 7.07
C TRP A 28 -4.80 1.56 5.78
N THR A 29 -5.00 2.20 4.62
CA THR A 29 -4.87 1.51 3.32
C THR A 29 -3.42 1.09 3.10
N LEU A 30 -3.21 -0.23 3.01
CA LEU A 30 -1.95 -0.86 2.61
C LEU A 30 -2.07 -1.34 1.16
N VAL A 31 -1.05 -1.03 0.36
CA VAL A 31 -0.93 -1.43 -1.04
C VAL A 31 0.30 -2.31 -1.19
N ASN A 32 0.14 -3.43 -1.89
CA ASN A 32 1.28 -4.22 -2.30
C ASN A 32 1.92 -3.60 -3.55
N ILE A 33 3.12 -3.05 -3.40
CA ILE A 33 3.89 -2.44 -4.51
C ILE A 33 4.22 -3.44 -5.62
N ALA A 34 4.17 -4.76 -5.36
CA ALA A 34 4.38 -5.78 -6.39
C ALA A 34 3.18 -5.90 -7.36
N ASN A 35 1.99 -5.46 -6.95
CA ASN A 35 0.79 -5.52 -7.78
C ASN A 35 0.54 -4.21 -8.55
N VAL A 36 1.36 -3.19 -8.29
CA VAL A 36 1.27 -1.90 -8.98
C VAL A 36 1.86 -2.08 -10.38
N ALA A 37 1.03 -1.89 -11.39
CA ALA A 37 1.41 -2.02 -12.79
C ALA A 37 2.03 -0.71 -13.29
N GLU A 38 1.37 0.42 -13.00
CA GLU A 38 1.81 1.75 -13.42
C GLU A 38 1.65 2.75 -12.27
N VAL A 39 2.52 3.76 -12.27
CA VAL A 39 2.54 4.84 -11.27
C VAL A 39 2.50 6.17 -12.02
N ASP A 40 1.41 6.90 -11.85
CA ASP A 40 1.30 8.27 -12.34
C ASP A 40 1.84 9.22 -11.26
N GLU A 41 3.07 9.68 -11.45
CA GLU A 41 3.73 10.61 -10.51
C GLU A 41 3.16 12.03 -10.55
N ALA A 42 2.55 12.44 -11.67
CA ALA A 42 1.95 13.76 -11.81
C ALA A 42 0.66 13.86 -10.98
N ASN A 43 -0.16 12.80 -11.02
CA ASN A 43 -1.44 12.72 -10.32
C ASN A 43 -1.37 12.01 -8.95
N LYS A 44 -0.23 11.37 -8.66
CA LYS A 44 -0.01 10.51 -7.48
C LYS A 44 -0.99 9.35 -7.41
N THR A 45 -1.21 8.71 -8.56
CA THR A 45 -2.15 7.61 -8.74
C THR A 45 -1.40 6.32 -9.05
N LEU A 46 -1.85 5.22 -8.47
CA LEU A 46 -1.33 3.88 -8.70
C LEU A 46 -2.36 3.10 -9.50
N SER A 47 -1.95 2.55 -10.62
CA SER A 47 -2.79 1.69 -11.45
C SER A 47 -2.33 0.25 -11.28
N PHE A 48 -3.28 -0.65 -11.03
CA PHE A 48 -3.04 -2.05 -10.76
C PHE A 48 -3.38 -2.90 -11.98
N SER A 49 -2.78 -4.09 -12.09
CA SER A 49 -3.04 -5.01 -13.21
C SER A 49 -4.49 -5.51 -13.30
N ASN A 50 -5.29 -5.32 -12.24
CA ASN A 50 -6.71 -5.64 -12.21
C ASN A 50 -7.61 -4.48 -12.68
N GLY A 51 -7.03 -3.36 -13.12
CA GLY A 51 -7.75 -2.17 -13.55
C GLY A 51 -8.22 -1.26 -12.42
N GLU A 52 -7.87 -1.55 -11.16
CA GLU A 52 -8.09 -0.61 -10.06
C GLU A 52 -7.09 0.54 -10.12
N GLU A 53 -7.54 1.72 -9.66
CA GLU A 53 -6.71 2.92 -9.53
C GLU A 53 -6.84 3.47 -8.11
N LEU A 54 -5.71 3.67 -7.43
CA LEU A 54 -5.67 4.25 -6.09
C LEU A 54 -4.82 5.51 -6.07
N LYS A 55 -5.41 6.59 -5.56
CA LYS A 55 -4.68 7.80 -5.25
C LYS A 55 -3.94 7.66 -3.92
N VAL A 56 -2.69 8.09 -3.89
CA VAL A 56 -1.82 8.11 -2.71
C VAL A 56 -1.86 9.47 -2.06
N ASP A 57 -1.96 9.49 -0.73
CA ASP A 57 -1.89 10.72 0.03
C ASP A 57 -0.47 11.33 -0.07
N PRO A 58 -0.33 12.66 -0.23
CA PRO A 58 0.96 13.32 -0.46
C PRO A 58 2.03 13.02 0.59
N GLU A 59 1.60 12.79 1.83
CA GLU A 59 2.46 12.49 2.98
C GLU A 59 3.03 11.06 2.97
N TYR A 60 2.40 10.11 2.26
CA TYR A 60 2.92 8.74 2.09
C TYR A 60 3.56 8.54 0.71
N TRP A 61 3.35 9.48 -0.22
CA TRP A 61 3.86 9.40 -1.59
C TRP A 61 5.39 9.22 -1.65
N ASP A 62 6.12 10.02 -0.87
CA ASP A 62 7.58 9.98 -0.88
C ASP A 62 8.11 8.62 -0.42
N ALA A 63 7.59 8.13 0.72
CA ALA A 63 7.93 6.79 1.22
C ALA A 63 7.53 5.66 0.25
N PHE A 64 6.40 5.82 -0.45
CA PHE A 64 5.94 4.87 -1.46
C PHE A 64 6.89 4.84 -2.66
N ILE A 65 7.17 5.99 -3.29
CA ILE A 65 7.95 6.05 -4.53
C ILE A 65 9.41 5.63 -4.27
N THR A 66 9.99 5.98 -3.12
CA THR A 66 11.34 5.55 -2.74
C THR A 66 11.43 4.03 -2.67
N LYS A 67 10.47 3.36 -2.02
CA LYS A 67 10.46 1.89 -1.95
C LYS A 67 10.09 1.24 -3.27
N PHE A 68 9.18 1.82 -4.06
CA PHE A 68 8.81 1.31 -5.38
C PHE A 68 10.03 1.33 -6.32
N ARG A 69 10.75 2.45 -6.40
CA ARG A 69 11.98 2.60 -7.20
C ARG A 69 13.13 1.75 -6.69
N SER A 70 13.28 1.59 -5.38
CA SER A 70 14.33 0.73 -4.80
C SER A 70 14.12 -0.77 -5.10
N ARG A 71 12.96 -1.16 -5.62
CA ARG A 71 12.61 -2.54 -5.96
C ARG A 71 12.75 -2.86 -7.46
N GLN A 72 12.81 -1.83 -8.31
CA GLN A 72 13.26 -1.95 -9.71
C GLN A 72 14.78 -1.98 -9.76
#